data_AF-A0A1F8V4T2-F1
#
_entry.id   AF-A0A1F8V4T2-F1
#
_cell.length_a   1.000
_cell.length_b   1.000
_cell.length_c   1.000
_cell.angle_alpha   90.00
_cell.angle_beta   90.00
_cell.angle_gamma   90.00
#
_symmetry.space_group_name_H-M   'P 1'
#
loop_
_entity.id
_entity.type
_entity.pdbx_description
1 polymer ?
#
loop_
_entity_poly.entity_id
_entity_poly.type
_entity_poly.pdbx_seq_one_letter_code
_entity_poly.pdbx_strand_id
1 'polypeptide(L)'
;MDENKEKRMISNTDYEVKQSFRIGGKEILLAEDPNANENLFYMVCQYTENGIIGEYSQAIVSEDYLEVLLEFTKLIEKEATAIQEERDAIGQSTDLFSAAQCEPNDYTQSIEGKVIAIKSEVFSPEYRRGNYQLVLAISGNGAMANPRGNAVFCQHLNSGKHTRFERYEVLGVVRTEAMPDWAKVSLVQLQGKRDKPTEQKEYAGNYEIIERIEVGQKVYGLGFREGAVQPYGTWQGWKNSNRGFDAGHYFSDVETAKADLHDRAAKEQERIDRPKRREEGAR
;
A
#
# COMPACT_ATOMS: atom_id res chain seq x y z
N MET A 1 -44.57 -10.26 1.58
CA MET A 1 -43.30 -10.70 1.00
C MET A 1 -42.79 -9.52 0.21
N ASP A 2 -41.68 -8.92 0.63
CA ASP A 2 -41.11 -7.74 -0.03
C ASP A 2 -40.46 -8.16 -1.36
N GLU A 3 -41.22 -8.02 -2.46
CA GLU A 3 -40.79 -8.36 -3.82
C GLU A 3 -40.02 -7.24 -4.54
N ASN A 4 -39.39 -6.32 -3.81
CA ASN A 4 -38.62 -5.23 -4.44
C ASN A 4 -37.23 -5.05 -3.85
N LYS A 5 -36.51 -6.16 -3.64
CA LYS A 5 -35.05 -6.12 -3.50
C LYS A 5 -34.47 -6.28 -4.91
N GLU A 6 -33.81 -5.23 -5.40
CA GLU A 6 -33.03 -5.32 -6.64
C GLU A 6 -32.08 -6.53 -6.55
N LYS A 7 -32.10 -7.36 -7.60
CA LYS A 7 -31.20 -8.49 -7.72
C LYS A 7 -29.77 -7.98 -7.83
N ARG A 8 -28.88 -8.47 -6.98
CA ARG A 8 -27.46 -8.16 -7.07
C ARG A 8 -26.82 -9.09 -8.10
N MET A 9 -26.34 -8.53 -9.20
CA MET A 9 -25.65 -9.28 -10.26
C MET A 9 -24.13 -9.17 -10.11
N ILE A 10 -23.40 -10.20 -10.53
CA ILE A 10 -21.96 -10.10 -10.74
C ILE A 10 -21.72 -9.30 -12.03
N SER A 11 -20.83 -8.30 -11.98
CA SER A 11 -20.60 -7.40 -13.11
C SER A 11 -20.14 -8.17 -14.36
N ASN A 12 -20.73 -7.84 -15.51
CA ASN A 12 -20.46 -8.48 -16.81
C ASN A 12 -20.79 -9.98 -16.86
N THR A 13 -21.69 -10.49 -16.00
CA THR A 13 -22.23 -11.85 -16.08
C THR A 13 -23.73 -11.86 -15.80
N ASP A 14 -24.38 -13.00 -16.07
CA ASP A 14 -25.80 -13.23 -15.76
C ASP A 14 -26.01 -13.93 -14.39
N TYR A 15 -24.95 -14.06 -13.58
CA TYR A 15 -25.03 -14.71 -12.28
C TYR A 15 -25.59 -13.75 -11.21
N GLU A 16 -26.68 -14.16 -10.58
CA GLU A 16 -27.32 -13.48 -9.46
C GLU A 16 -26.70 -13.94 -8.15
N VAL A 17 -26.20 -13.01 -7.34
CA VAL A 17 -25.66 -13.29 -6.00
C VAL A 17 -26.79 -13.79 -5.10
N LYS A 18 -26.70 -15.05 -4.65
CA LYS A 18 -27.66 -15.66 -3.73
C LYS A 18 -27.20 -15.57 -2.28
N GLN A 19 -25.91 -15.71 -2.05
CA GLN A 19 -25.30 -15.54 -0.73
C GLN A 19 -24.03 -14.71 -0.84
N SER A 20 -23.75 -13.95 0.21
CA SER A 20 -22.46 -13.29 0.37
C SER A 20 -21.98 -13.31 1.80
N PHE A 21 -20.66 -13.30 1.98
CA PHE A 21 -20.02 -13.25 3.29
C PHE A 21 -18.83 -12.29 3.25
N ARG A 22 -18.88 -11.23 4.07
CA ARG A 22 -17.80 -10.24 4.16
C ARG A 22 -16.85 -10.57 5.29
N ILE A 23 -15.56 -10.66 4.98
CA ILE A 23 -14.50 -10.97 5.94
C ILE A 23 -13.15 -10.46 5.43
N GLY A 24 -12.33 -9.85 6.30
CA GLY A 24 -10.96 -9.44 5.96
C GLY A 24 -10.88 -8.36 4.89
N GLY A 25 -11.91 -7.51 4.78
CA GLY A 25 -12.02 -6.50 3.72
C GLY A 25 -12.42 -7.06 2.35
N LYS A 26 -12.70 -8.36 2.25
CA LYS A 26 -13.19 -9.04 1.04
C LYS A 26 -14.64 -9.44 1.21
N GLU A 27 -15.32 -9.69 0.11
CA GLU A 27 -16.62 -10.32 0.10
C GLU A 27 -16.57 -11.58 -0.76
N ILE A 28 -16.95 -12.72 -0.18
CA ILE A 28 -17.04 -13.99 -0.88
C ILE A 28 -18.49 -14.15 -1.33
N LEU A 29 -18.71 -14.46 -2.61
CA LEU A 29 -20.02 -14.51 -3.24
C LEU A 29 -20.31 -15.92 -3.73
N LEU A 30 -21.53 -16.39 -3.50
CA LEU A 30 -22.12 -17.56 -4.13
C LEU A 30 -23.28 -17.07 -5.01
N ALA A 31 -23.22 -17.40 -6.30
CA ALA A 31 -24.13 -16.88 -7.30
C ALA A 31 -24.63 -17.97 -8.25
N GLU A 32 -25.78 -17.70 -8.87
CA GLU A 32 -26.50 -18.64 -9.73
C GLU A 32 -26.93 -17.99 -11.04
N ASP A 33 -26.75 -18.70 -12.15
CA ASP A 33 -27.37 -18.42 -13.44
C ASP A 33 -28.02 -19.71 -13.98
N PRO A 34 -29.35 -19.89 -13.81
CA PRO A 34 -30.06 -21.07 -14.31
C PRO A 34 -30.04 -21.23 -15.83
N ASN A 35 -29.65 -20.18 -16.58
CA ASN A 35 -29.59 -20.19 -18.04
C ASN A 35 -28.15 -20.26 -18.56
N ALA A 36 -27.16 -20.48 -17.68
CA ALA A 36 -25.76 -20.54 -18.04
C ALA A 36 -25.50 -21.62 -19.10
N ASN A 37 -24.63 -21.29 -20.04
CA ASN A 37 -24.17 -22.24 -21.06
C ASN A 37 -23.41 -23.41 -20.39
N GLU A 38 -23.40 -24.57 -21.07
CA GLU A 38 -22.66 -25.77 -20.63
C GLU A 38 -23.05 -26.26 -19.22
N ASN A 39 -24.26 -25.93 -18.76
CA ASN A 39 -24.80 -26.27 -17.44
C ASN A 39 -24.03 -25.67 -16.26
N LEU A 40 -23.18 -24.66 -16.46
CA LEU A 40 -22.38 -24.04 -15.40
C LEU A 40 -23.24 -23.12 -14.53
N PHE A 41 -24.23 -23.65 -13.83
CA PHE A 41 -25.26 -22.84 -13.19
C PHE A 41 -24.78 -22.12 -11.93
N TYR A 42 -23.69 -22.57 -11.32
CA TYR A 42 -23.25 -22.11 -10.00
C TYR A 42 -21.87 -21.48 -10.08
N MET A 43 -21.68 -20.37 -9.36
CA MET A 43 -20.41 -19.65 -9.28
C MET A 43 -20.05 -19.29 -7.85
N VAL A 44 -18.77 -19.42 -7.51
CA VAL A 44 -18.16 -18.76 -6.35
C VAL A 44 -17.11 -17.77 -6.85
N CYS A 45 -17.02 -16.59 -6.23
CA CYS A 45 -15.93 -15.65 -6.48
C CYS A 45 -15.65 -14.77 -5.26
N GLN A 46 -14.49 -14.11 -5.27
CA GLN A 46 -14.16 -13.06 -4.31
C GLN A 46 -14.32 -11.69 -4.95
N TYR A 47 -14.91 -10.76 -4.21
CA TYR A 47 -15.04 -9.36 -4.55
C TYR A 47 -14.21 -8.50 -3.58
N THR A 48 -13.41 -7.59 -4.13
CA THR A 48 -12.68 -6.58 -3.37
C THR A 48 -12.98 -5.20 -3.91
N GLU A 49 -13.17 -4.22 -3.02
CA GLU A 49 -13.44 -2.84 -3.39
C GLU A 49 -12.22 -1.97 -3.07
N ASN A 50 -11.62 -1.39 -4.11
CA ASN A 50 -10.46 -0.52 -4.03
C ASN A 50 -10.87 0.93 -4.34
N GLY A 51 -11.73 1.49 -3.49
CA GLY A 51 -12.21 2.87 -3.59
C GLY A 51 -13.20 3.08 -4.75
N ILE A 52 -12.71 3.19 -5.98
CA ILE A 52 -13.54 3.47 -7.18
C ILE A 52 -13.82 2.19 -7.97
N ILE A 53 -12.93 1.20 -7.90
CA ILE A 53 -13.01 -0.02 -8.71
C ILE A 53 -13.23 -1.22 -7.80
N GLY A 54 -14.22 -2.02 -8.15
CA GLY A 54 -14.42 -3.35 -7.61
C GLY A 54 -13.79 -4.41 -8.53
N GLU A 55 -13.09 -5.39 -7.95
CA GLU A 55 -12.47 -6.49 -8.68
C GLU A 55 -13.08 -7.82 -8.24
N TYR A 56 -13.43 -8.65 -9.23
CA TYR A 56 -13.82 -10.04 -9.01
C TYR A 56 -12.61 -10.93 -9.30
N SER A 57 -12.32 -11.87 -8.40
CA SER A 57 -11.18 -12.78 -8.52
C SER A 57 -11.54 -14.18 -8.01
N GLN A 58 -10.67 -15.16 -8.28
CA GLN A 58 -10.85 -16.57 -7.84
C GLN A 58 -12.23 -17.13 -8.22
N ALA A 59 -12.70 -16.80 -9.43
CA ALA A 59 -13.98 -17.29 -9.92
C ALA A 59 -13.89 -18.77 -10.30
N ILE A 60 -14.77 -19.57 -9.71
CA ILE A 60 -14.96 -20.99 -10.04
C ILE A 60 -16.43 -21.16 -10.40
N VAL A 61 -16.68 -21.83 -11.52
CA VAL A 61 -18.02 -22.17 -12.01
C VAL A 61 -18.16 -23.68 -12.13
N SER A 62 -19.33 -24.22 -11.81
CA SER A 62 -19.62 -25.64 -11.93
C SER A 62 -21.11 -25.88 -12.16
N GLU A 63 -21.43 -27.04 -12.71
CA GLU A 63 -22.79 -27.58 -12.76
C GLU A 63 -23.23 -28.22 -11.42
N ASP A 64 -22.29 -28.53 -10.52
CA ASP A 64 -22.56 -29.11 -9.21
C ASP A 64 -22.59 -28.04 -8.11
N TYR A 65 -23.78 -27.81 -7.55
CA TYR A 65 -23.98 -26.87 -6.44
C TYR A 65 -23.12 -27.21 -5.22
N LEU A 66 -22.95 -28.50 -4.88
CA LEU A 66 -22.18 -28.89 -3.69
C LEU A 66 -20.70 -28.58 -3.86
N GLU A 67 -20.15 -28.73 -5.06
CA GLU A 67 -18.75 -28.36 -5.35
C GLU A 67 -18.51 -26.87 -5.09
N VAL A 68 -19.39 -26.01 -5.64
CA VAL A 68 -19.28 -24.55 -5.49
C VAL A 68 -19.54 -24.12 -4.04
N LEU A 69 -20.50 -24.74 -3.36
CA LEU A 69 -20.78 -24.47 -1.94
C LEU A 69 -19.60 -24.85 -1.05
N LEU A 70 -18.96 -26.01 -1.29
CA LEU A 70 -17.76 -26.41 -0.56
C LEU A 70 -16.63 -25.39 -0.77
N GLU A 71 -16.42 -24.94 -2.00
CA GLU A 71 -15.41 -23.92 -2.28
C GLU A 71 -15.72 -22.57 -1.61
N PHE A 72 -16.98 -22.14 -1.61
CA PHE A 72 -17.44 -20.96 -0.86
C PHE A 72 -17.07 -21.04 0.62
N THR A 73 -17.32 -22.19 1.27
CA THR A 73 -16.98 -22.39 2.68
C THR A 73 -15.47 -22.41 2.94
N LYS A 74 -14.68 -23.03 2.06
CA LYS A 74 -13.21 -23.06 2.17
C LYS A 74 -12.61 -21.67 2.07
N LEU A 75 -13.13 -20.81 1.18
CA LEU A 75 -12.66 -19.43 1.07
C LEU A 75 -12.92 -18.65 2.36
N ILE A 76 -14.08 -18.85 3.00
CA ILE A 76 -14.39 -18.21 4.29
C ILE A 76 -13.42 -18.69 5.37
N GLU A 77 -13.21 -20.00 5.46
CA GLU A 77 -12.28 -20.62 6.42
C GLU A 77 -10.85 -20.10 6.23
N LYS A 78 -10.39 -20.00 4.98
CA LYS A 78 -9.08 -19.47 4.63
C LYS A 78 -8.90 -18.03 5.13
N GLU A 79 -9.87 -17.14 4.85
CA GLU A 79 -9.78 -15.74 5.29
C GLU A 79 -9.87 -15.63 6.83
N ALA A 80 -10.77 -16.39 7.47
CA ALA A 80 -10.88 -16.42 8.93
C ALA A 80 -9.59 -16.89 9.60
N THR A 81 -8.94 -17.92 9.05
CA THR A 81 -7.67 -18.45 9.54
C THR A 81 -6.56 -17.42 9.38
N ALA A 82 -6.43 -16.77 8.22
CA ALA A 82 -5.43 -15.73 7.99
C ALA A 82 -5.57 -14.54 8.95
N ILE A 83 -6.80 -14.12 9.24
CA ILE A 83 -7.06 -13.05 10.21
C ILE A 83 -6.73 -13.49 11.64
N GLN A 84 -7.02 -14.74 11.98
CA GLN A 84 -6.67 -15.30 13.28
C GLN A 84 -5.14 -15.35 13.46
N GLU A 85 -4.40 -15.77 12.45
CA GLU A 85 -2.93 -15.73 12.44
C GLU A 85 -2.38 -14.29 12.55
N GLU A 86 -2.94 -13.31 11.81
CA GLU A 86 -2.58 -11.89 11.94
C GLU A 86 -2.79 -11.39 13.38
N ARG A 87 -3.91 -11.75 14.00
CA ARG A 87 -4.21 -11.37 15.40
C ARG A 87 -3.24 -11.98 16.39
N ASP A 88 -2.93 -13.26 16.23
CA ASP A 88 -2.05 -13.99 17.14
C ASP A 88 -0.61 -13.48 17.05
N ALA A 89 -0.17 -13.07 15.84
CA ALA A 89 1.13 -12.46 15.63
C ALA A 89 1.29 -11.07 16.28
N ILE A 90 0.20 -10.30 16.45
CA ILE A 90 0.28 -8.95 17.05
C ILE A 90 0.57 -9.03 18.56
N GLY A 91 -0.01 -10.00 19.28
CA GLY A 91 0.29 -10.25 20.71
C GLY A 91 0.03 -9.10 21.69
N GLN A 92 -0.74 -8.08 21.30
CA GLN A 92 -1.03 -6.88 22.11
C GLN A 92 -2.39 -7.02 22.82
N SER A 93 -2.59 -6.28 23.92
CA SER A 93 -3.90 -6.22 24.59
C SER A 93 -5.01 -5.78 23.61
N THR A 94 -6.17 -6.42 23.74
CA THR A 94 -7.31 -6.22 22.85
C THR A 94 -8.49 -5.55 23.53
N ASP A 95 -8.30 -5.08 24.78
CA ASP A 95 -9.32 -4.36 25.54
C ASP A 95 -9.71 -3.07 24.81
N LEU A 96 -11.01 -2.87 24.60
CA LEU A 96 -11.50 -1.73 23.83
C LEU A 96 -11.21 -0.40 24.54
N PHE A 97 -10.82 0.59 23.75
CA PHE A 97 -10.77 1.97 24.19
C PHE A 97 -12.18 2.56 24.22
N SER A 98 -12.45 3.29 25.30
CA SER A 98 -13.68 4.04 25.55
C SER A 98 -13.37 5.53 25.73
N ALA A 99 -14.41 6.36 25.75
CA ALA A 99 -14.28 7.80 25.97
C ALA A 99 -13.56 8.14 27.30
N ALA A 100 -13.62 7.26 28.31
CA ALA A 100 -12.96 7.48 29.60
C ALA A 100 -11.42 7.55 29.49
N GLN A 101 -10.84 6.89 28.48
CA GLN A 101 -9.40 6.86 28.22
C GLN A 101 -8.95 7.97 27.25
N CYS A 102 -9.87 8.82 26.80
CA CYS A 102 -9.62 9.83 25.79
C CYS A 102 -9.93 11.23 26.33
N GLU A 103 -9.25 12.22 25.77
CA GLU A 103 -9.76 13.59 25.70
C GLU A 103 -10.81 13.67 24.59
N PRO A 104 -11.92 14.42 24.79
CA PRO A 104 -12.98 14.53 23.80
C PRO A 104 -12.46 15.00 22.43
N ASN A 105 -13.13 14.55 21.37
CA ASN A 105 -12.85 14.98 20.00
C ASN A 105 -13.32 16.43 19.76
N ASP A 106 -12.50 17.38 20.21
CA ASP A 106 -12.74 18.81 20.07
C ASP A 106 -12.33 19.31 18.68
N TYR A 107 -13.31 19.74 17.88
CA TYR A 107 -13.10 20.23 16.52
C TYR A 107 -12.36 21.58 16.45
N THR A 108 -12.31 22.32 17.56
CA THR A 108 -11.54 23.57 17.63
C THR A 108 -10.04 23.31 17.73
N GLN A 109 -9.64 22.07 18.01
CA GLN A 109 -8.24 21.68 18.16
C GLN A 109 -7.77 20.71 17.07
N SER A 110 -6.50 20.85 16.73
CA SER A 110 -5.81 19.90 15.84
C SER A 110 -5.56 18.59 16.58
N ILE A 111 -5.75 17.49 15.86
CA ILE A 111 -5.33 16.14 16.27
C ILE A 111 -4.11 15.66 15.47
N GLU A 112 -3.64 16.44 14.50
CA GLU A 112 -2.44 16.09 13.73
C GLU A 112 -1.23 15.89 14.66
N GLY A 113 -0.49 14.81 14.44
CA GLY A 113 0.65 14.39 15.25
C GLY A 113 0.27 13.71 16.58
N LYS A 114 -1.02 13.56 16.90
CA LYS A 114 -1.49 12.94 18.15
C LYS A 114 -1.91 11.50 17.92
N VAL A 115 -1.80 10.69 18.98
CA VAL A 115 -2.41 9.36 19.04
C VAL A 115 -3.90 9.52 19.34
N ILE A 116 -4.72 8.96 18.46
CA ILE A 116 -6.18 8.98 18.60
C ILE A 116 -6.70 7.55 18.65
N ALA A 117 -7.83 7.37 19.34
CA ALA A 117 -8.60 6.15 19.28
C ALA A 117 -9.74 6.33 18.27
N ILE A 118 -9.93 5.33 17.41
CA ILE A 118 -11.09 5.24 16.52
C ILE A 118 -12.21 4.48 17.23
N LYS A 119 -13.45 4.89 17.00
CA LYS A 119 -14.65 4.21 17.50
C LYS A 119 -14.66 2.74 17.05
N SER A 120 -15.01 1.81 17.94
CA SER A 120 -14.91 0.38 17.65
C SER A 120 -15.93 -0.07 16.58
N GLU A 121 -17.08 0.59 16.50
CA GLU A 121 -18.13 0.32 15.52
C GLU A 121 -17.75 0.61 14.07
N VAL A 122 -16.69 1.40 13.85
CA VAL A 122 -16.15 1.71 12.51
C VAL A 122 -15.47 0.49 11.89
N PHE A 123 -14.96 -0.41 12.72
CA PHE A 123 -14.25 -1.61 12.26
C PHE A 123 -15.24 -2.75 11.96
N SER A 124 -14.89 -3.57 10.97
CA SER A 124 -15.53 -4.88 10.77
C SER A 124 -15.38 -5.74 12.02
N PRO A 125 -16.35 -6.62 12.34
CA PRO A 125 -16.37 -7.41 13.59
C PRO A 125 -15.04 -8.09 13.95
N GLU A 126 -14.33 -8.63 12.97
CA GLU A 126 -13.03 -9.29 13.11
C GLU A 126 -11.90 -8.36 13.59
N TYR A 127 -12.02 -7.04 13.37
CA TYR A 127 -11.05 -6.01 13.75
C TYR A 127 -11.53 -5.10 14.89
N ARG A 128 -12.70 -5.35 15.51
CA ARG A 128 -13.20 -4.59 16.68
C ARG A 128 -12.44 -4.94 17.95
N ARG A 129 -11.19 -4.49 18.04
CA ARG A 129 -10.28 -4.75 19.18
C ARG A 129 -9.45 -3.50 19.49
N GLY A 130 -9.07 -3.34 20.76
CA GLY A 130 -8.36 -2.14 21.24
C GLY A 130 -7.07 -1.81 20.50
N ASN A 131 -6.27 -2.82 20.17
CA ASN A 131 -5.03 -2.66 19.41
C ASN A 131 -5.23 -2.13 17.98
N TYR A 132 -6.39 -2.33 17.36
CA TYR A 132 -6.71 -1.76 16.05
C TYR A 132 -7.26 -0.33 16.15
N GLN A 133 -7.82 0.08 17.31
CA GLN A 133 -8.37 1.43 17.50
C GLN A 133 -7.29 2.51 17.55
N LEU A 134 -6.05 2.17 17.95
CA LEU A 134 -4.98 3.14 18.17
C LEU A 134 -4.25 3.49 16.88
N VAL A 135 -4.34 4.76 16.49
CA VAL A 135 -3.66 5.29 15.31
C VAL A 135 -2.97 6.62 15.60
N LEU A 136 -1.86 6.88 14.91
CA LEU A 136 -1.24 8.19 14.85
C LEU A 136 -1.90 9.00 13.72
N ALA A 137 -2.47 10.16 14.04
CA ALA A 137 -2.98 11.08 13.03
C ALA A 137 -1.80 11.81 12.35
N ILE A 138 -1.70 11.69 11.03
CA ILE A 138 -0.53 12.10 10.24
C ILE A 138 -0.77 13.44 9.55
N SER A 139 -1.93 13.59 8.90
CA SER A 139 -2.30 14.76 8.09
C SER A 139 -3.78 14.70 7.67
N GLY A 140 -4.23 15.63 6.83
CA GLY A 140 -5.56 15.66 6.23
C GLY A 140 -6.43 16.79 6.76
N ASN A 141 -7.42 17.22 5.96
CA ASN A 141 -8.23 18.38 6.29
C ASN A 141 -9.00 18.22 7.62
N GLY A 142 -9.38 16.99 7.97
CA GLY A 142 -10.04 16.64 9.23
C GLY A 142 -9.10 16.60 10.43
N ALA A 143 -7.79 16.51 10.22
CA ALA A 143 -6.82 16.48 11.32
C ALA A 143 -6.60 17.87 11.95
N MET A 144 -6.83 18.94 11.18
CA MET A 144 -6.58 20.32 11.61
C MET A 144 -7.61 20.82 12.64
N ALA A 145 -7.28 21.93 13.30
CA ALA A 145 -8.23 22.74 14.05
C ALA A 145 -9.22 23.42 13.10
N ASN A 146 -10.49 23.51 13.49
CA ASN A 146 -11.59 24.07 12.70
C ASN A 146 -11.60 23.49 11.26
N PRO A 147 -11.72 22.16 11.14
CA PRO A 147 -11.45 21.46 9.88
C PRO A 147 -12.47 21.82 8.79
N ARG A 148 -11.98 21.95 7.54
CA ARG A 148 -12.83 22.21 6.35
C ARG A 148 -13.32 20.94 5.65
N GLY A 149 -12.97 19.78 6.18
CA GLY A 149 -13.37 18.46 5.70
C GLY A 149 -13.09 17.42 6.77
N ASN A 150 -13.51 16.17 6.56
CA ASN A 150 -13.43 15.15 7.61
C ASN A 150 -12.23 14.20 7.49
N ALA A 151 -11.55 14.14 6.35
CA ALA A 151 -10.48 13.18 6.12
C ALA A 151 -9.30 13.34 7.10
N VAL A 152 -8.97 12.28 7.83
CA VAL A 152 -7.79 12.14 8.68
C VAL A 152 -6.96 10.97 8.14
N PHE A 153 -5.77 11.27 7.62
CA PHE A 153 -4.81 10.23 7.23
C PHE A 153 -4.05 9.79 8.48
N CYS A 154 -4.00 8.48 8.68
CA CYS A 154 -3.53 7.88 9.90
C CYS A 154 -2.55 6.74 9.62
N GLN A 155 -1.78 6.39 10.64
CA GLN A 155 -0.97 5.18 10.66
C GLN A 155 -1.33 4.33 11.89
N HIS A 156 -1.66 3.06 11.68
CA HIS A 156 -1.98 2.16 12.78
C HIS A 156 -0.75 1.92 13.66
N LEU A 157 -0.91 2.02 14.99
CA LEU A 157 0.20 1.76 15.91
C LEU A 157 0.55 0.26 15.99
N ASN A 158 -0.40 -0.65 15.77
CA ASN A 158 -0.13 -2.08 15.86
C ASN A 158 0.70 -2.64 14.69
N SER A 159 0.65 -2.01 13.52
CA SER A 159 1.19 -2.55 12.27
C SER A 159 1.99 -1.55 11.43
N GLY A 160 1.83 -0.24 11.67
CA GLY A 160 2.40 0.80 10.81
C GLY A 160 1.70 0.96 9.46
N LYS A 161 0.59 0.25 9.19
CA LYS A 161 -0.18 0.39 7.95
C LYS A 161 -0.85 1.78 7.90
N HIS A 162 -0.82 2.41 6.73
CA HIS A 162 -1.51 3.67 6.48
C HIS A 162 -2.99 3.42 6.22
N THR A 163 -3.83 4.34 6.69
CA THR A 163 -5.27 4.29 6.51
C THR A 163 -5.86 5.70 6.51
N ARG A 164 -7.15 5.80 6.23
CA ARG A 164 -7.91 7.04 6.32
C ARG A 164 -9.16 6.79 7.15
N PHE A 165 -9.39 7.66 8.12
CA PHE A 165 -10.65 7.74 8.86
C PHE A 165 -11.26 9.11 8.68
N GLU A 166 -12.51 9.25 9.09
CA GLU A 166 -13.22 10.52 9.14
C GLU A 166 -13.14 11.11 10.55
N ARG A 167 -13.09 12.44 10.65
CA ARG A 167 -12.94 13.14 11.93
C ARG A 167 -14.07 12.79 12.91
N TYR A 168 -15.28 12.48 12.42
CA TYR A 168 -16.40 12.04 13.25
C TYR A 168 -16.34 10.58 13.71
N GLU A 169 -15.46 9.76 13.13
CA GLU A 169 -15.17 8.38 13.54
C GLU A 169 -14.18 8.32 14.70
N VAL A 170 -13.50 9.43 15.00
CA VAL A 170 -12.57 9.54 16.12
C VAL A 170 -13.33 9.53 17.44
N LEU A 171 -12.95 8.60 18.31
CA LEU A 171 -13.44 8.50 19.69
C LEU A 171 -12.88 9.65 20.54
N GLY A 172 -11.59 9.94 20.40
CA GLY A 172 -10.91 11.04 21.06
C GLY A 172 -9.38 10.92 20.96
N VAL A 173 -8.68 11.90 21.53
CA VAL A 173 -7.21 11.86 21.66
C VAL A 173 -6.88 11.00 22.87
N VAL A 174 -6.03 9.98 22.72
CA VAL A 174 -5.72 9.07 23.82
C VAL A 174 -4.89 9.78 24.87
N ARG A 175 -5.29 9.69 26.14
CA ARG A 175 -4.54 10.28 27.24
C ARG A 175 -3.21 9.55 27.42
N THR A 176 -2.17 10.29 27.78
CA THR A 176 -0.80 9.75 27.92
C THR A 176 -0.75 8.61 28.94
N GLU A 177 -1.49 8.72 30.03
CA GLU A 177 -1.60 7.71 31.10
C GLU A 177 -2.38 6.46 30.69
N ALA A 178 -3.27 6.57 29.69
CA ALA A 178 -4.04 5.45 29.16
C ALA A 178 -3.31 4.73 28.00
N MET A 179 -2.18 5.27 27.54
CA MET A 179 -1.42 4.71 26.43
C MET A 179 -0.70 3.41 26.85
N PRO A 180 -0.94 2.28 26.19
CA PRO A 180 -0.22 1.03 26.45
C PRO A 180 1.26 1.15 26.09
N ASP A 181 2.12 0.38 26.74
CA ASP A 181 3.57 0.48 26.52
C ASP A 181 4.00 0.08 25.11
N TRP A 182 3.35 -0.93 24.52
CA TRP A 182 3.60 -1.30 23.12
C TRP A 182 3.29 -0.15 22.15
N ALA A 183 2.25 0.65 22.44
CA ALA A 183 1.83 1.77 21.60
C ALA A 183 2.82 2.94 21.71
N LYS A 184 3.38 3.18 22.91
CA LYS A 184 4.47 4.15 23.11
C LYS A 184 5.71 3.79 22.30
N VAL A 185 6.12 2.51 22.36
CA VAL A 185 7.28 2.01 21.60
C VAL A 185 7.04 2.16 20.10
N SER A 186 5.86 1.75 19.61
CA SER A 186 5.50 1.88 18.20
C SER A 186 5.49 3.34 17.74
N LEU A 187 4.91 4.25 18.54
CA LEU A 187 4.88 5.68 18.23
C LEU A 187 6.30 6.24 17.99
N VAL A 188 7.25 5.92 18.86
CA VAL A 188 8.66 6.34 18.71
C VAL A 188 9.26 5.79 17.40
N GLN A 189 8.98 4.52 17.06
CA GLN A 189 9.46 3.92 15.81
C GLN A 189 8.86 4.59 14.58
N LEU A 190 7.56 4.90 14.59
CA LEU A 190 6.88 5.55 13.47
C LEU A 190 7.36 6.99 13.27
N GLN A 191 7.54 7.75 14.36
CA GLN A 191 8.09 9.10 14.30
C GLN A 191 9.56 9.09 13.82
N GLY A 192 10.39 8.18 14.34
CA GLY A 192 11.79 8.04 13.89
C GLY A 192 11.95 7.62 12.43
N LYS A 193 10.97 6.92 11.84
CA LYS A 193 10.93 6.65 10.38
C LYS A 193 10.56 7.90 9.57
N ARG A 194 9.78 8.81 10.13
CA ARG A 194 9.30 10.05 9.48
C ARG A 194 10.38 11.12 9.43
N ASP A 195 11.26 11.16 10.43
CA ASP A 195 12.39 12.09 10.50
C ASP A 195 13.58 11.66 9.63
N LYS A 196 13.56 10.44 9.07
CA LYS A 196 14.50 10.07 8.01
C LYS A 196 14.09 10.81 6.74
N PRO A 197 15.00 11.57 6.09
CA PRO A 197 14.70 12.14 4.79
C PRO A 197 14.23 11.02 3.88
N THR A 198 13.07 11.21 3.24
CA THR A 198 12.63 10.32 2.17
C THR A 198 13.73 10.33 1.12
N GLU A 199 14.47 9.22 0.97
CA GLU A 199 15.37 9.08 -0.18
C GLU A 199 14.50 9.32 -1.41
N GLN A 200 14.74 10.45 -2.10
CA GLN A 200 14.09 10.71 -3.38
C GLN A 200 14.58 9.62 -4.32
N LYS A 201 13.74 8.61 -4.53
CA LYS A 201 13.98 7.57 -5.51
C LYS A 201 14.09 8.24 -6.87
N GLU A 202 15.27 8.17 -7.45
CA GLU A 202 15.54 8.64 -8.80
C GLU A 202 15.18 7.52 -9.78
N TYR A 203 14.60 7.86 -10.93
CA TYR A 203 14.18 6.88 -11.93
C TYR A 203 14.75 7.23 -13.30
N ALA A 204 15.16 6.21 -14.06
CA ALA A 204 15.38 6.30 -15.51
C ALA A 204 14.27 5.51 -16.21
N GLY A 205 13.24 6.21 -16.69
CA GLY A 205 12.01 5.57 -17.15
C GLY A 205 11.34 4.81 -16.01
N ASN A 206 11.18 3.49 -16.15
CA ASN A 206 10.54 2.62 -15.14
C ASN A 206 11.56 1.82 -14.30
N TYR A 207 12.83 2.22 -14.30
CA TYR A 207 13.89 1.60 -13.49
C TYR A 207 14.25 2.52 -12.34
N GLU A 208 14.21 2.01 -11.11
CA GLU A 208 14.66 2.73 -9.91
C GLU A 208 16.19 2.77 -9.91
N ILE A 209 16.80 3.95 -9.85
CA ILE A 209 18.25 4.12 -9.77
C ILE A 209 18.72 3.63 -8.40
N ILE A 210 19.47 2.54 -8.42
CA ILE A 210 20.01 1.87 -7.24
C ILE A 210 21.49 2.21 -6.99
N GLU A 211 22.20 2.73 -8.00
CA GLU A 211 23.57 3.19 -7.87
C GLU A 211 23.84 4.36 -8.82
N ARG A 212 24.63 5.35 -8.37
CA ARG A 212 24.90 6.58 -9.11
C ARG A 212 26.35 7.02 -8.96
N ILE A 213 27.02 7.28 -10.07
CA ILE A 213 28.41 7.75 -10.14
C ILE A 213 28.47 9.09 -10.87
N GLU A 214 29.10 10.08 -10.26
CA GLU A 214 29.31 11.39 -10.88
C GLU A 214 30.76 11.55 -11.32
N VAL A 215 30.97 11.93 -12.59
CA VAL A 215 32.31 12.18 -13.14
C VAL A 215 32.30 13.49 -13.92
N GLY A 216 32.98 14.51 -13.41
CA GLY A 216 32.95 15.86 -13.98
C GLY A 216 31.54 16.45 -14.04
N GLN A 217 31.03 16.67 -15.26
CA GLN A 217 29.66 17.15 -15.51
C GLN A 217 28.67 16.02 -15.85
N LYS A 218 29.16 14.79 -15.99
CA LYS A 218 28.35 13.62 -16.30
C LYS A 218 27.92 12.87 -15.04
N VAL A 219 26.80 12.18 -15.18
CA VAL A 219 26.22 11.27 -14.21
C VAL A 219 26.03 9.92 -14.88
N TYR A 220 26.31 8.85 -14.17
CA TYR A 220 26.07 7.47 -14.58
C TYR A 220 25.17 6.82 -13.54
N GLY A 221 24.09 6.17 -13.95
CA GLY A 221 23.13 5.54 -13.06
C GLY A 221 22.89 4.08 -13.44
N LEU A 222 22.90 3.18 -12.47
CA LEU A 222 22.41 1.81 -12.60
C LEU A 222 21.03 1.75 -11.97
N GLY A 223 20.05 1.27 -12.74
CA GLY A 223 18.69 1.09 -12.28
C GLY A 223 18.23 -0.36 -12.33
N PHE A 224 17.24 -0.67 -11.49
CA PHE A 224 16.62 -1.98 -11.38
C PHE A 224 15.11 -1.91 -11.61
N ARG A 225 14.57 -2.92 -12.29
CA ARG A 225 13.14 -3.14 -12.47
C ARG A 225 12.82 -4.62 -12.31
N GLU A 226 12.07 -4.92 -11.28
CA GLU A 226 11.56 -6.27 -11.03
C GLU A 226 10.61 -6.72 -12.17
N GLY A 227 10.75 -7.97 -12.61
CA GLY A 227 9.90 -8.58 -13.63
C GLY A 227 10.19 -8.17 -15.09
N ALA A 228 11.18 -7.31 -15.35
CA ALA A 228 11.62 -7.03 -16.72
C ALA A 228 12.50 -8.17 -17.26
N VAL A 229 12.40 -8.45 -18.57
CA VAL A 229 13.29 -9.43 -19.27
C VAL A 229 14.76 -9.10 -19.07
N GLN A 230 15.08 -7.80 -18.99
CA GLN A 230 16.38 -7.28 -18.59
C GLN A 230 16.18 -6.39 -17.36
N PRO A 231 16.32 -6.94 -16.14
CA PRO A 231 15.96 -6.24 -14.91
C PRO A 231 16.95 -5.14 -14.52
N TYR A 232 18.14 -5.07 -15.14
CA TYR A 232 19.12 -4.03 -14.88
C TYR A 232 19.31 -3.14 -16.11
N GLY A 233 19.47 -1.84 -15.89
CA GLY A 233 19.88 -0.91 -16.94
C GLY A 233 20.90 0.09 -16.43
N THR A 234 21.84 0.50 -17.27
CA THR A 234 22.76 1.59 -16.97
C THR A 234 22.44 2.77 -17.86
N TRP A 235 22.55 3.99 -17.35
CA TRP A 235 22.38 5.20 -18.12
C TRP A 235 23.49 6.20 -17.85
N GLN A 236 23.71 7.12 -18.78
CA GLN A 236 24.44 8.37 -18.54
C GLN A 236 23.51 9.57 -18.68
N GLY A 237 23.92 10.69 -18.11
CA GLY A 237 23.27 11.98 -18.24
C GLY A 237 24.21 13.08 -17.78
N TRP A 238 23.66 14.26 -17.52
CA TRP A 238 24.42 15.44 -17.09
C TRP A 238 23.84 16.01 -15.81
N LYS A 239 24.70 16.49 -14.90
CA LYS A 239 24.29 16.95 -13.56
C LYS A 239 23.21 18.03 -13.58
N ASN A 240 23.20 18.89 -14.61
CA ASN A 240 22.28 20.03 -14.75
C ASN A 240 21.27 19.86 -15.89
N SER A 241 21.05 18.63 -16.37
CA SER A 241 20.07 18.38 -17.44
C SER A 241 18.67 18.22 -16.89
N ASN A 242 17.74 19.06 -17.34
CA ASN A 242 16.30 18.87 -17.10
C ASN A 242 15.72 17.64 -17.82
N ARG A 243 16.50 16.99 -18.70
CA ARG A 243 16.08 15.79 -19.45
C ARG A 243 16.43 14.48 -18.73
N GLY A 244 17.14 14.54 -17.61
CA GLY A 244 17.60 13.34 -16.89
C GLY A 244 18.66 12.55 -17.68
N PHE A 245 18.51 11.23 -17.66
CA PHE A 245 19.37 10.26 -18.35
C PHE A 245 19.11 10.22 -19.86
N ASP A 246 20.16 10.19 -20.69
CA ASP A 246 20.08 10.35 -22.15
C ASP A 246 20.46 9.09 -22.96
N ALA A 247 21.34 8.23 -22.45
CA ALA A 247 21.79 7.01 -23.15
C ALA A 247 22.00 5.84 -22.19
N GLY A 248 21.41 4.68 -22.50
CA GLY A 248 21.50 3.50 -21.63
C GLY A 248 21.61 2.15 -22.31
N HIS A 249 22.07 1.17 -21.51
CA HIS A 249 22.24 -0.24 -21.86
C HIS A 249 21.43 -1.10 -20.89
N TYR A 250 20.97 -2.27 -21.32
CA TYR A 250 20.12 -3.17 -20.53
C TYR A 250 20.78 -4.54 -20.38
N PHE A 251 20.64 -5.14 -19.19
CA PHE A 251 21.34 -6.35 -18.78
C PHE A 251 20.42 -7.32 -18.04
N SER A 252 20.70 -8.61 -18.19
CA SER A 252 20.04 -9.69 -17.46
C SER A 252 20.57 -9.88 -16.03
N ASP A 253 21.82 -9.47 -15.78
CA ASP A 253 22.52 -9.67 -14.52
C ASP A 253 23.16 -8.37 -13.99
N VAL A 254 23.30 -8.29 -12.67
CA VAL A 254 23.79 -7.09 -11.98
C VAL A 254 25.29 -6.90 -12.15
N GLU A 255 26.07 -7.97 -12.28
CA GLU A 255 27.53 -7.89 -12.35
C GLU A 255 27.99 -7.24 -13.66
N THR A 256 27.40 -7.65 -14.78
CA THR A 256 27.67 -7.05 -16.10
C THR A 256 27.20 -5.61 -16.16
N ALA A 257 26.03 -5.31 -15.58
CA ALA A 257 25.52 -3.93 -15.50
C ALA A 257 26.46 -3.02 -14.68
N LYS A 258 26.97 -3.51 -13.54
CA LYS A 258 27.97 -2.77 -12.74
C LYS A 258 29.28 -2.59 -13.49
N ALA A 259 29.76 -3.61 -14.20
CA ALA A 259 30.96 -3.49 -15.01
C ALA A 259 30.82 -2.40 -16.08
N ASP A 260 29.71 -2.37 -16.83
CA ASP A 260 29.43 -1.30 -17.81
C ASP A 260 29.39 0.10 -17.16
N LEU A 261 28.70 0.21 -16.01
CA LEU A 261 28.60 1.47 -15.25
C LEU A 261 29.99 2.01 -14.89
N HIS A 262 30.82 1.18 -14.24
CA HIS A 262 32.15 1.57 -13.79
C HIS A 262 33.10 1.83 -14.95
N ASP A 263 33.07 1.02 -16.01
CA ASP A 263 33.92 1.21 -17.20
C ASP A 263 33.64 2.55 -17.88
N ARG A 264 32.36 2.93 -18.00
CA ARG A 264 31.96 4.19 -18.61
C ARG A 264 32.32 5.39 -17.75
N ALA A 265 32.18 5.27 -16.44
CA ALA A 265 32.61 6.30 -15.50
C ALA A 265 34.15 6.47 -15.53
N ALA A 266 34.90 5.37 -15.54
CA ALA A 266 36.36 5.38 -15.61
C ALA A 266 36.88 6.02 -16.91
N LYS A 267 36.31 5.66 -18.06
CA LYS A 267 36.65 6.27 -19.37
C LYS A 267 36.42 7.78 -19.40
N GLU A 268 35.38 8.25 -18.73
CA GLU A 268 35.12 9.69 -18.62
C GLU A 268 36.14 10.39 -17.71
N GLN A 269 36.54 9.74 -16.61
CA GLN A 269 37.57 10.25 -15.72
C GLN A 269 38.91 10.37 -16.47
N GLU A 270 39.32 9.33 -17.20
CA GLU A 270 40.52 9.36 -18.06
C GLU A 270 40.46 10.46 -19.13
N ARG A 271 39.27 10.73 -19.70
CA ARG A 271 39.06 11.81 -20.68
C ARG A 271 39.29 13.18 -20.05
N ILE A 272 38.84 13.38 -18.82
CA ILE A 272 39.01 14.63 -18.06
C ILE A 272 40.49 14.82 -17.70
N ASP A 273 41.15 13.74 -17.28
CA ASP A 273 42.54 13.78 -16.82
C ASP A 273 43.56 13.91 -17.98
N ARG A 274 43.13 13.69 -19.22
CA ARG A 274 43.99 13.84 -20.40
C ARG A 274 44.42 15.31 -20.57
N PRO A 275 45.74 15.61 -20.61
CA PRO A 275 46.23 16.97 -20.80
C PRO A 275 45.78 17.53 -22.15
N LYS A 276 45.24 18.77 -22.14
CA LYS A 276 44.85 19.48 -23.37
C LYS A 276 46.07 19.63 -24.26
N ARG A 277 46.00 19.10 -25.48
CA ARG A 277 47.03 19.28 -26.52
C ARG A 277 47.21 20.79 -26.74
N ARG A 278 48.39 21.34 -26.48
CA ARG A 278 48.70 22.74 -26.85
C ARG A 278 48.59 22.84 -28.37
N GLU A 279 47.75 23.74 -28.87
CA GLU A 279 47.78 24.17 -30.26
C GLU A 279 49.09 24.93 -30.49
N GLU A 280 50.10 24.22 -30.99
CA GLU A 280 51.27 24.84 -31.60
C GLU A 280 50.97 25.07 -33.08
N GLY A 281 50.83 26.34 -33.48
CA GLY A 281 51.08 26.77 -34.84
C GLY A 281 49.92 27.41 -35.59
N ALA A 282 49.70 28.71 -35.35
CA ALA A 282 49.27 29.64 -36.38
C ALA A 282 49.90 31.02 -36.09
N ARG A 283 51.08 31.24 -36.67
CA ARG A 283 51.57 32.57 -37.05
C ARG A 283 51.36 32.72 -38.54
#